data_AF-A0A8J6Y1V3-F1
#
_entry.id   AF-A0A8J6Y1V3-F1
#
_cell.length_a   1.000
_cell.length_b   1.000
_cell.length_c   1.000
_cell.angle_alpha   90.00
_cell.angle_beta   90.00
_cell.angle_gamma   90.00
#
_symmetry.space_group_name_H-M   'P 1'
#
loop_
_entity.id
_entity.type
_entity.pdbx_description
1 polymer ?
#
loop_
_entity_poly.entity_id
_entity_poly.type
_entity_poly.pdbx_seq_one_letter_code
_entity_poly.pdbx_strand_id
1 'polypeptide(L)'
;MTHHDHDRRECRSLFEQLSEYMDGELRESACSRFDEHFRDCPRCEQFVEQMRKAVRLVEGMPCPKLPDEVRRALLASAEALDDSANPS
;
A
#
# COMPACT_ATOMS: atom_id res chain seq x y z
N MET A 1 3.10 -5.71 -30.42
CA MET A 1 3.13 -6.91 -29.57
C MET A 1 4.42 -6.84 -28.77
N THR A 2 4.36 -6.43 -27.51
CA THR A 2 5.54 -6.13 -26.70
C THR A 2 6.18 -7.43 -26.23
N HIS A 3 7.26 -7.84 -26.90
CA HIS A 3 8.11 -8.93 -26.46
C HIS A 3 8.65 -8.60 -25.06
N HIS A 4 8.24 -9.42 -24.10
CA HIS A 4 8.61 -9.30 -22.69
C HIS A 4 9.69 -10.35 -22.45
N ASP A 5 10.95 -9.96 -22.71
CA ASP A 5 12.14 -10.81 -22.60
C ASP A 5 13.11 -10.28 -21.53
N HIS A 6 12.55 -9.88 -20.38
CA HIS A 6 13.31 -9.67 -19.14
C HIS A 6 12.66 -10.53 -18.05
N ASP A 7 13.42 -10.85 -16.98
CA ASP A 7 13.09 -11.93 -16.06
C ASP A 7 11.68 -11.76 -15.44
N ARG A 8 10.75 -12.60 -15.90
CA ARG A 8 9.37 -12.68 -15.43
C ARG A 8 9.31 -12.91 -13.90
N ARG A 9 10.37 -13.47 -13.30
CA ARG A 9 10.48 -13.65 -11.85
C ARG A 9 10.69 -12.32 -11.11
N GLU A 10 11.48 -11.40 -11.66
CA GLU A 10 11.68 -10.08 -11.05
C GLU A 10 10.38 -9.26 -11.08
N CYS A 11 9.66 -9.27 -12.22
CA CYS A 11 8.32 -8.66 -12.28
C CYS A 11 7.40 -9.19 -11.17
N ARG A 12 7.37 -10.52 -11.00
CA ARG A 12 6.54 -11.15 -9.97
C ARG A 12 6.98 -10.77 -8.55
N SER A 13 8.28 -10.77 -8.29
CA SER A 13 8.84 -10.42 -6.97
C SER A 13 8.50 -8.97 -6.59
N LEU A 14 8.49 -8.05 -7.56
CA LEU A 14 8.05 -6.68 -7.34
C LEU A 14 6.55 -6.60 -7.04
N PHE A 15 5.73 -7.36 -7.76
CA PHE A 15 4.29 -7.43 -7.50
C PHE A 15 3.97 -7.91 -6.09
N GLU A 16 4.74 -8.86 -5.57
CA GLU A 16 4.58 -9.37 -4.19
C GLU A 16 4.86 -8.30 -3.12
N GLN A 17 5.71 -7.30 -3.43
CA GLN A 17 6.05 -6.19 -2.53
C GLN A 17 5.36 -4.87 -2.93
N LEU A 18 4.45 -4.89 -3.90
CA LEU A 18 3.89 -3.68 -4.49
C LEU A 18 3.05 -2.88 -3.49
N SER A 19 2.28 -3.55 -2.62
CA SER A 19 1.49 -2.86 -1.59
C SER A 19 2.39 -2.08 -0.64
N GLU A 20 3.41 -2.73 -0.06
CA GLU A 20 4.40 -2.08 0.83
C GLU A 20 5.11 -0.92 0.12
N TYR A 21 5.39 -1.05 -1.18
CA TYR A 21 5.96 0.03 -1.99
C TYR A 21 5.01 1.22 -2.15
N MET A 22 3.72 0.96 -2.39
CA MET A 22 2.70 2.00 -2.54
C MET A 22 2.42 2.73 -1.23
N ASP A 23 2.43 1.99 -0.12
CA ASP A 23 2.18 2.51 1.22
C ASP A 23 3.40 3.22 1.82
N GLY A 24 4.57 3.12 1.15
CA GLY A 24 5.81 3.76 1.58
C GLY A 24 6.52 3.05 2.74
N GLU A 25 6.16 1.79 3.00
CA GLU A 25 6.66 0.98 4.11
C GLU A 25 7.92 0.18 3.76
N LEU A 26 8.33 0.20 2.49
CA LEU A 26 9.55 -0.47 2.04
C LEU A 26 10.82 0.23 2.53
N ARG A 27 11.83 -0.59 2.87
CA ARG A 27 13.20 -0.12 3.13
C ARG A 27 13.80 0.48 1.86
N GLU A 28 14.70 1.45 2.01
CA GLU A 28 15.38 2.14 0.89
C GLU A 28 15.99 1.17 -0.14
N SER A 29 16.60 0.07 0.32
CA SER A 29 17.18 -0.95 -0.56
C SER A 29 16.16 -1.66 -1.45
N ALA A 30 14.91 -1.81 -0.99
CA ALA A 30 13.84 -2.40 -1.76
C ALA A 30 13.27 -1.39 -2.77
N CYS A 31 13.16 -0.10 -2.41
CA CYS A 31 12.79 0.97 -3.33
C CYS A 31 13.75 1.06 -4.52
N SER A 32 15.06 0.98 -4.29
CA SER A 32 16.06 0.98 -5.37
C SER A 32 15.85 -0.16 -6.37
N ARG A 33 15.39 -1.35 -5.92
CA ARG A 33 15.08 -2.47 -6.82
C ARG A 33 13.91 -2.18 -7.75
N PHE A 34 12.89 -1.45 -7.29
CA PHE A 34 11.81 -0.98 -8.14
C PHE A 34 12.33 -0.02 -9.21
N ASP A 35 13.16 0.96 -8.82
CA ASP A 35 13.72 1.96 -9.73
C ASP A 35 14.64 1.32 -10.78
N GLU A 36 15.48 0.36 -10.38
CA GLU A 36 16.31 -0.43 -11.30
C GLU A 36 15.44 -1.17 -12.31
N HIS A 37 14.40 -1.84 -11.85
CA HIS A 37 13.51 -2.60 -12.74
C HIS A 37 12.69 -1.71 -13.67
N PHE A 38 12.23 -0.54 -13.23
CA PHE A 38 11.47 0.37 -14.08
C PHE A 38 12.29 0.87 -15.27
N ARG A 39 13.61 1.06 -15.10
CA ARG A 39 14.52 1.40 -16.21
C ARG A 39 14.52 0.35 -17.32
N ASP A 40 14.42 -0.93 -16.96
CA ASP A 40 14.48 -2.05 -17.90
C ASP A 40 13.08 -2.59 -18.28
N CYS A 41 12.03 -2.14 -17.58
CA CYS A 41 10.64 -2.55 -17.77
C CYS A 41 9.65 -1.36 -17.68
N PRO A 42 9.46 -0.63 -18.79
CA PRO A 42 8.46 0.44 -18.88
C PRO A 42 7.02 -0.03 -18.63
N ARG A 43 6.73 -1.32 -18.84
CA ARG A 43 5.39 -1.88 -18.58
C ARG A 43 5.07 -1.93 -17.08
N CYS A 44 6.03 -2.35 -16.26
CA CYS A 44 5.84 -2.38 -14.81
C CYS A 44 5.73 -0.97 -14.25
N GLU A 45 6.55 -0.03 -14.75
CA GLU A 45 6.43 1.39 -14.40
C GLU A 45 5.02 1.92 -14.70
N GLN A 46 4.52 1.72 -15.93
CA GLN A 46 3.17 2.12 -16.31
C GLN A 46 2.10 1.46 -15.43
N PHE A 47 2.24 0.17 -15.14
CA PHE A 47 1.29 -0.55 -14.28
C PHE A 47 1.21 0.08 -12.87
N VAL A 48 2.37 0.36 -12.26
CA VAL A 48 2.44 0.99 -10.94
C VAL A 48 1.86 2.40 -10.99
N GLU A 49 2.09 3.15 -12.07
CA GLU A 49 1.47 4.46 -12.26
C GLU A 49 -0.06 4.38 -12.32
N GLN A 50 -0.62 3.37 -13.00
CA GLN A 50 -2.07 3.14 -13.03
C GLN A 50 -2.62 2.75 -11.65
N MET A 51 -1.91 1.91 -10.90
CA MET A 51 -2.31 1.57 -9.53
C MET A 51 -2.33 2.81 -8.63
N ARG A 52 -1.30 3.66 -8.69
CA ARG A 52 -1.28 4.95 -7.96
C ARG A 52 -2.44 5.87 -8.35
N LYS A 53 -2.83 5.89 -9.63
CA LYS A 53 -4.02 6.64 -10.09
C LYS A 53 -5.29 6.07 -9.47
N ALA A 54 -5.44 4.75 -9.45
CA ALA A 54 -6.59 4.09 -8.84
C ALA A 54 -6.71 4.40 -7.34
N VAL A 55 -5.60 4.35 -6.59
CA VAL A 55 -5.58 4.72 -5.16
C VAL A 55 -6.04 6.17 -4.97
N ARG A 56 -5.45 7.14 -5.69
CA ARG A 56 -5.84 8.55 -5.59
C ARG A 56 -7.30 8.82 -5.90
N LEU A 57 -7.88 8.09 -6.86
CA LEU A 57 -9.29 8.20 -7.18
C LEU A 57 -10.17 7.77 -6.00
N VAL A 58 -9.76 6.74 -5.27
CA VAL A 58 -10.49 6.22 -4.10
C VAL A 58 -10.29 7.12 -2.88
N GLU A 59 -9.09 7.65 -2.66
CA GLU A 59 -8.80 8.59 -1.55
C GLU A 59 -9.62 9.88 -1.61
N GLY A 60 -9.92 10.36 -2.83
CA GLY A 60 -10.76 11.54 -3.04
C GLY A 60 -12.25 11.31 -2.81
N MET A 61 -12.69 10.07 -2.59
CA MET A 61 -14.10 9.77 -2.38
C MET A 61 -14.54 10.12 -0.95
N PRO A 62 -15.79 10.59 -0.77
CA PRO A 62 -16.33 10.82 0.56
C PRO A 62 -16.38 9.49 1.33
N CYS A 63 -15.56 9.39 2.37
CA CYS A 63 -15.65 8.28 3.31
C CYS A 63 -16.93 8.47 4.15
N PRO A 64 -17.84 7.47 4.20
CA PRO A 64 -19.04 7.57 5.01
C PRO A 64 -18.64 7.80 6.46
N LYS A 65 -19.21 8.85 7.08
CA LYS A 65 -18.99 9.10 8.50
C LYS A 65 -19.51 7.92 9.30
N LEU A 66 -18.64 7.37 10.17
CA LEU A 66 -19.07 6.39 11.16
C LEU A 66 -20.19 7.00 12.03
N PRO A 67 -21.32 6.29 12.23
CA PRO A 67 -22.34 6.74 13.16
C PRO A 67 -21.75 7.02 14.54
N ASP A 68 -22.22 8.07 15.20
CA ASP A 68 -21.69 8.53 16.50
C ASP A 68 -21.74 7.44 17.58
N GLU A 69 -22.74 6.58 17.53
CA GLU A 69 -22.86 5.42 18.41
C GLU A 69 -21.71 4.43 18.23
N VAL A 70 -21.42 4.05 16.98
CA VAL A 70 -20.34 3.11 16.65
C VAL A 70 -18.98 3.73 17.01
N ARG A 71 -18.77 5.02 16.72
CA ARG A 71 -17.53 5.72 17.10
C ARG A 71 -17.32 5.73 18.61
N ARG A 72 -18.36 6.02 19.39
CA ARG A 72 -18.29 6.03 20.86
C ARG A 72 -18.01 4.63 21.42
N ALA A 73 -18.67 3.60 20.88
CA ALA A 73 -18.44 2.22 21.29
C ALA A 73 -17.00 1.77 21.00
N LEU A 74 -16.45 2.14 19.85
CA LEU A 74 -15.07 1.83 19.46
C LEU A 74 -14.06 2.51 20.40
N LEU A 75 -14.22 3.82 20.68
CA LEU A 75 -13.34 4.57 21.57
C LEU A 75 -13.38 4.02 23.00
N ALA A 76 -14.58 3.77 23.55
CA ALA A 76 -14.73 3.17 24.87
C ALA A 76 -14.08 1.78 24.97
N SER A 77 -14.16 0.98 23.90
CA SER A 77 -13.52 -0.34 23.84
C SER A 77 -12.00 -0.24 23.76
N ALA A 78 -11.45 0.78 23.07
CA ALA A 78 -10.01 1.03 23.02
C ALA A 78 -9.46 1.48 24.39
N GLU A 79 -10.14 2.41 25.05
CA GLU A 79 -9.78 2.90 26.39
C GLU A 79 -9.76 1.77 27.43
N ALA A 80 -10.74 0.86 27.38
CA ALA A 80 -10.80 -0.30 28.28
C ALA A 80 -9.62 -1.28 28.08
N LEU A 81 -9.04 -1.35 26.88
CA LEU A 81 -7.86 -2.17 26.60
C LEU A 81 -6.58 -1.51 27.13
N ASP A 82 -6.48 -0.18 27.03
CA ASP A 82 -5.33 0.58 27.54
C ASP A 82 -5.27 0.55 29.08
N ASP A 83 -6.41 0.67 29.77
CA ASP A 83 -6.49 0.53 31.24
C ASP A 83 -6.10 -0.87 31.72
N SER A 84 -6.34 -1.91 30.92
CA SER A 84 -5.93 -3.29 31.25
C SER A 84 -4.43 -3.54 31.00
N ALA A 85 -3.75 -2.70 30.22
CA ALA A 85 -2.34 -2.88 29.84
C ALA A 85 -1.35 -2.13 30.75
N ASN A 86 -1.83 -1.28 31.67
CA ASN A 86 -0.98 -0.52 32.61
C ASN A 86 -1.46 -0.66 34.07
N PRO A 87 -1.20 -1.80 34.74
CA PRO A 87 -1.41 -1.88 36.19
C PRO A 87 -0.35 -1.02 36.88
N SER A 88 -0.81 0.01 37.61
CA SER A 88 0.03 0.82 38.51
C SER A 88 0.65 -0.02 39.63
#